data_AF-A0A7K1LTK0-F1
#
_entry.id   AF-A0A7K1LTK0-F1
#
_cell.length_a   1.000
_cell.length_b   1.000
_cell.length_c   1.000
_cell.angle_alpha   90.00
_cell.angle_beta   90.00
_cell.angle_gamma   90.00
#
_symmetry.space_group_name_H-M   'P 1'
#
loop_
_entity.id
_entity.type
_entity.pdbx_description
1 polymer ?
#
loop_
_entity_poly.entity_id
_entity_poly.type
_entity_poly.pdbx_seq_one_letter_code
_entity_poly.pdbx_strand_id
1 'polypeptide(L)'
;EASGERGAPFLIYQESNVIIRAIRDYLRQEIGEVLIDSIDAQEEALNFIRQVMPQYASKVKLYQDSVPLFNRFQIESQIETAFQREVKLPSGGSIVIDPTEALVSIDINSARATKGGDI
;
A
#
# COMPACT_ATOMS: atom_id res chain seq x y z
N GLU A 1 18.02 -0.71 -26.38
CA GLU A 1 19.09 -0.09 -27.18
C GLU A 1 18.86 1.43 -27.24
N ALA A 2 19.49 2.21 -26.36
CA ALA A 2 19.27 3.66 -26.28
C ALA A 2 20.58 4.44 -26.01
N SER A 3 21.72 3.93 -26.51
CA SER A 3 23.05 4.48 -26.19
C SER A 3 23.69 5.33 -27.30
N GLY A 4 23.01 5.55 -28.43
CA GLY A 4 23.64 6.18 -29.61
C GLY A 4 23.49 7.70 -29.77
N GLU A 5 22.50 8.35 -29.15
CA GLU A 5 22.05 9.68 -29.65
C GLU A 5 21.91 10.81 -28.61
N ARG A 6 22.35 10.65 -27.34
CA ARG A 6 22.23 11.73 -26.34
C ARG A 6 23.53 11.98 -25.58
N GLY A 7 23.95 13.25 -25.53
CA GLY A 7 25.08 13.72 -24.72
C GLY A 7 24.77 13.61 -23.22
N ALA A 8 25.76 13.14 -22.44
CA ALA A 8 25.61 12.90 -21.01
C ALA A 8 25.53 14.21 -20.18
N PRO A 9 24.92 14.17 -18.97
CA PRO A 9 24.18 13.06 -18.36
C PRO A 9 22.67 13.09 -18.68
N PHE A 10 22.08 11.92 -18.94
CA PHE A 10 20.63 11.76 -19.12
C PHE A 10 20.13 10.49 -18.41
N LEU A 11 18.84 10.48 -18.06
CA LEU A 11 18.20 9.36 -17.38
C LEU A 11 18.07 8.16 -18.34
N ILE A 12 18.76 7.06 -18.01
CA ILE A 12 18.73 5.82 -18.81
C ILE A 12 17.51 4.96 -18.43
N TYR A 13 17.14 4.96 -17.15
CA TYR A 13 16.06 4.16 -16.60
C TYR A 13 15.56 4.81 -15.31
N GLN A 14 14.24 4.99 -15.20
CA GLN A 14 13.57 5.35 -13.97
C GLN A 14 12.92 4.10 -13.40
N GLU A 15 13.08 3.87 -12.09
CA GLU A 15 12.41 2.76 -11.41
C GLU A 15 10.89 2.85 -11.65
N SER A 16 10.24 1.69 -11.81
CA SER A 16 8.81 1.62 -12.14
C SER A 16 7.99 2.41 -11.12
N ASN A 17 7.09 3.25 -11.64
CA ASN A 17 6.09 3.97 -10.86
C ASN A 17 5.43 3.03 -9.84
N VAL A 18 5.26 3.49 -8.60
CA VAL A 18 4.60 2.72 -7.53
C VAL A 18 3.22 2.21 -7.96
N ILE A 19 2.49 2.97 -8.79
CA ILE A 19 1.21 2.60 -9.38
C ILE A 19 1.38 1.34 -10.26
N ILE A 20 2.36 1.36 -11.16
CA ILE A 20 2.66 0.24 -12.06
C ILE A 20 3.08 -1.00 -11.27
N ARG A 21 3.93 -0.83 -10.24
CA ARG A 21 4.33 -1.93 -9.35
C ARG A 21 3.14 -2.50 -8.61
N ALA A 22 2.32 -1.65 -8.00
CA ALA A 22 1.14 -2.06 -7.26
C ALA A 22 0.14 -2.84 -8.14
N ILE A 23 -0.12 -2.36 -9.36
CA ILE A 23 -0.98 -3.06 -10.32
C ILE A 23 -0.38 -4.41 -10.70
N ARG A 24 0.90 -4.48 -11.05
CA ARG A 24 1.58 -5.72 -11.43
C ARG A 24 1.53 -6.75 -10.31
N ASP A 25 1.80 -6.31 -9.08
CA ASP A 25 2.02 -7.19 -7.95
C ASP A 25 0.72 -7.58 -7.24
N TYR A 26 -0.32 -6.73 -7.26
CA TYR A 26 -1.55 -6.94 -6.48
C TYR A 26 -2.85 -7.02 -7.30
N LEU A 27 -2.90 -6.58 -8.56
CA LEU A 27 -4.13 -6.70 -9.34
C LEU A 27 -4.39 -8.17 -9.68
N ARG A 28 -5.51 -8.68 -9.21
CA ARG A 28 -5.96 -10.06 -9.40
C ARG A 28 -7.43 -10.11 -9.81
N GLN A 29 -7.93 -11.30 -10.13
CA GLN A 29 -9.28 -11.47 -10.64
C GLN A 29 -10.35 -11.10 -9.60
N GLU A 30 -10.09 -11.39 -8.32
CA GLU A 30 -10.93 -11.13 -7.15
C GLU A 30 -11.04 -9.65 -6.77
N ILE A 31 -10.12 -8.80 -7.23
CA ILE A 31 -10.18 -7.36 -7.00
C ILE A 31 -11.38 -6.80 -7.78
N GLY A 32 -12.39 -6.26 -7.08
CA GLY A 32 -13.56 -5.68 -7.74
C GLY A 32 -13.22 -4.40 -8.51
N GLU A 33 -12.55 -3.47 -7.84
CA GLU A 33 -12.29 -2.12 -8.35
C GLU A 33 -10.92 -1.62 -7.86
N VAL A 34 -10.29 -0.74 -8.67
CA VAL A 34 -9.08 0.01 -8.33
C VAL A 34 -9.46 1.48 -8.35
N LEU A 35 -9.58 2.09 -7.16
CA LEU A 35 -9.94 3.49 -7.00
C LEU A 35 -8.69 4.35 -6.95
N ILE A 36 -8.65 5.40 -7.78
CA ILE A 36 -7.54 6.34 -7.87
C ILE A 36 -8.12 7.75 -7.76
N ASP A 37 -7.57 8.61 -6.90
CA ASP A 37 -8.08 9.96 -6.63
C ASP A 37 -7.37 11.07 -7.42
N SER A 38 -6.41 10.72 -8.27
CA SER A 38 -5.71 11.62 -9.19
C SER A 38 -5.94 11.20 -10.65
N ILE A 39 -6.25 12.18 -11.50
CA ILE A 39 -6.47 11.99 -12.94
C ILE A 39 -5.20 11.47 -13.61
N ASP A 40 -4.05 12.09 -13.35
CA ASP A 40 -2.77 11.73 -13.96
C ASP A 40 -2.38 10.28 -13.61
N ALA A 41 -2.58 9.90 -12.34
CA ALA A 41 -2.33 8.54 -11.85
C ALA A 41 -3.29 7.52 -12.48
N GLN A 42 -4.55 7.89 -12.72
CA GLN A 42 -5.53 7.04 -13.37
C GLN A 42 -5.16 6.78 -14.83
N GLU A 43 -4.76 7.83 -15.56
CA GLU A 43 -4.33 7.70 -16.95
C GLU A 43 -3.10 6.79 -17.07
N GLU A 44 -2.13 6.95 -16.19
CA GLU A 44 -0.94 6.09 -16.15
C GLU A 44 -1.31 4.62 -15.87
N ALA A 45 -2.17 4.38 -14.87
CA ALA A 45 -2.68 3.05 -14.55
C ALA A 45 -3.41 2.41 -15.74
N LEU A 46 -4.29 3.18 -16.40
CA LEU A 46 -5.05 2.71 -17.57
C LEU A 46 -4.14 2.41 -18.76
N ASN A 47 -3.13 3.25 -19.02
CA ASN A 47 -2.17 3.02 -20.10
C ASN A 47 -1.41 1.71 -19.90
N PHE A 48 -0.92 1.47 -18.68
CA PHE A 48 -0.24 0.22 -18.35
C PHE A 48 -1.18 -0.99 -18.44
N ILE A 49 -2.38 -0.90 -17.86
CA ILE A 49 -3.34 -2.01 -17.86
C ILE A 49 -3.80 -2.35 -19.27
N ARG A 50 -4.08 -1.37 -20.13
CA ARG A 50 -4.47 -1.63 -21.52
C ARG A 50 -3.39 -2.37 -22.31
N GLN A 51 -2.12 -2.12 -22.00
CA GLN A 51 -1.00 -2.77 -22.67
C GLN A 51 -0.74 -4.19 -22.14
N VAL A 52 -0.85 -4.41 -20.83
CA VAL A 52 -0.39 -5.65 -20.18
C VAL A 52 -1.54 -6.59 -19.79
N MET A 53 -2.68 -6.04 -19.33
CA MET A 53 -3.82 -6.78 -18.81
C MET A 53 -5.17 -6.12 -19.17
N PRO A 54 -5.49 -5.95 -20.46
CA PRO A 54 -6.62 -5.14 -20.92
C PRO A 54 -7.98 -5.56 -20.34
N GLN A 55 -8.15 -6.83 -19.96
CA GLN A 55 -9.36 -7.35 -19.33
C GLN A 55 -9.69 -6.69 -17.98
N TYR A 56 -8.72 -6.02 -17.33
CA TYR A 56 -8.93 -5.32 -16.06
C TYR A 56 -9.12 -3.82 -16.22
N ALA A 57 -9.10 -3.27 -17.43
CA ALA A 57 -9.21 -1.82 -17.64
C ALA A 57 -10.53 -1.24 -17.07
N SER A 58 -11.62 -2.01 -17.11
CA SER A 58 -12.92 -1.61 -16.56
C SER A 58 -12.95 -1.51 -15.03
N LYS A 59 -11.97 -2.10 -14.34
CA LYS A 59 -11.88 -2.05 -12.87
C LYS A 59 -11.29 -0.74 -12.35
N VAL A 60 -10.57 0.00 -13.18
CA VAL A 60 -9.90 1.25 -12.78
C VAL A 60 -10.91 2.40 -12.82
N LYS A 61 -11.12 3.07 -11.69
CA LYS A 61 -12.09 4.16 -11.56
C LYS A 61 -11.47 5.37 -10.88
N LEU A 62 -11.84 6.56 -11.36
CA LEU A 62 -11.49 7.83 -10.73
C LEU A 62 -12.42 8.06 -9.53
N TYR A 63 -11.83 8.27 -8.37
CA TYR A 63 -12.51 8.68 -7.16
C TYR A 63 -12.66 10.21 -7.16
N GLN A 64 -13.90 10.70 -6.98
CA GLN A 64 -14.25 12.13 -7.08
C GLN A 64 -15.13 12.61 -5.93
N ASP A 65 -15.28 11.80 -4.89
CA ASP A 65 -16.07 12.21 -3.71
C ASP A 65 -15.31 13.28 -2.93
N SER A 66 -16.05 14.10 -2.20
CA SER A 66 -15.53 15.16 -1.34
C SER A 66 -14.80 14.65 -0.11
N VAL A 67 -15.18 13.47 0.39
CA VAL A 67 -14.51 12.80 1.50
C VAL A 67 -13.22 12.17 0.96
N PRO A 68 -12.06 12.32 1.60
CA PRO A 68 -10.83 11.67 1.15
C PRO A 68 -10.98 10.15 1.05
N LEU A 69 -10.34 9.55 0.03
CA LEU A 69 -10.50 8.14 -0.33
C LEU A 69 -10.32 7.21 0.87
N PHE A 70 -9.20 7.32 1.59
CA PHE A 70 -8.89 6.43 2.71
C PHE A 70 -9.80 6.63 3.93
N ASN A 71 -10.24 7.87 4.19
CA ASN A 71 -11.24 8.16 5.21
C ASN A 71 -12.60 7.53 4.87
N ARG A 72 -13.02 7.58 3.60
CA ARG A 72 -14.27 6.97 3.13
C ARG A 72 -14.30 5.46 3.40
N PHE A 73 -13.18 4.79 3.21
CA PHE A 73 -13.03 3.35 3.46
C PHE A 73 -12.55 3.00 4.87
N GLN A 74 -12.41 4.00 5.77
CA GLN A 74 -12.02 3.81 7.17
C GLN A 74 -10.68 3.06 7.35
N ILE A 75 -9.76 3.23 6.40
CA ILE A 75 -8.42 2.64 6.47
C ILE A 75 -7.36 3.64 6.95
N GLU A 76 -7.69 4.93 7.00
CA GLU A 76 -6.75 5.99 7.43
C GLU A 76 -6.15 5.69 8.81
N SER A 77 -7.00 5.40 9.80
CA SER A 77 -6.52 5.07 11.17
C SER A 77 -5.68 3.79 11.21
N GLN A 78 -5.93 2.84 10.32
CA GLN A 78 -5.12 1.63 10.21
C GLN A 78 -3.74 1.94 9.60
N ILE A 79 -3.68 2.82 8.61
CA ILE A 79 -2.40 3.31 8.05
C ILE A 79 -1.61 4.05 9.14
N GLU A 80 -2.27 4.88 9.94
CA GLU A 80 -1.63 5.57 11.07
C GLU A 80 -1.00 4.58 12.08
N THR A 81 -1.59 3.40 12.30
CA THR A 81 -0.99 2.38 13.19
C THR A 81 0.37 1.88 12.71
N ALA A 82 0.67 1.93 11.41
CA ALA A 82 1.98 1.54 10.89
C ALA A 82 3.11 2.48 11.35
N PHE A 83 2.77 3.70 11.77
CA PHE A 83 3.71 4.67 12.33
C PHE A 83 3.75 4.65 13.86
N GLN A 84 2.89 3.86 14.50
CA GLN A 84 2.88 3.73 15.94
C GLN A 84 3.94 2.74 16.39
N ARG A 85 4.66 3.12 17.46
CA ARG A 85 5.60 2.22 18.13
C ARG A 85 4.88 1.03 18.79
N GLU A 86 3.69 1.25 19.35
CA GLU A 86 2.87 0.21 19.99
C GLU A 86 1.54 0.07 19.25
N VAL A 87 1.17 -1.17 18.92
CA VAL A 87 -0.10 -1.51 18.26
C VAL A 87 -0.93 -2.42 19.17
N LYS A 88 -2.18 -2.03 19.46
CA LYS A 88 -3.11 -2.83 20.27
C LYS A 88 -3.67 -4.00 19.46
N LEU A 89 -3.74 -5.17 20.08
CA LEU A 89 -4.31 -6.38 19.49
C LEU A 89 -5.79 -6.53 19.86
N PRO A 90 -6.62 -7.19 19.02
CA PRO A 90 -8.04 -7.38 19.29
C PRO A 90 -8.35 -8.04 20.65
N SER A 91 -7.47 -8.91 21.13
CA SER A 91 -7.61 -9.61 22.42
C SER A 91 -7.15 -8.79 23.63
N GLY A 92 -6.80 -7.52 23.46
CA GLY A 92 -6.41 -6.61 24.54
C GLY A 92 -4.92 -6.60 24.89
N GLY A 93 -4.10 -7.40 24.22
CA GLY A 93 -2.64 -7.30 24.27
C GLY A 93 -2.10 -6.18 23.37
N SER A 94 -0.78 -6.11 23.23
CA SER A 94 -0.12 -5.21 22.27
C SER A 94 1.20 -5.75 21.76
N ILE A 95 1.62 -5.24 20.61
CA ILE A 95 2.98 -5.42 20.10
C ILE A 95 3.71 -4.09 20.14
N VAL A 96 5.01 -4.12 20.46
CA VAL A 96 5.89 -2.95 20.46
C VAL A 96 6.99 -3.19 19.45
N ILE A 97 7.16 -2.27 18.49
CA ILE A 97 8.10 -2.38 17.39
C ILE A 97 9.21 -1.33 17.59
N ASP A 98 10.44 -1.80 17.81
CA ASP A 98 11.62 -0.96 18.05
C ASP A 98 12.68 -1.21 16.97
N PRO A 99 12.79 -0.33 15.96
CA PRO A 99 13.89 -0.34 15.00
C PRO A 99 15.21 0.03 15.69
N THR A 100 16.27 -0.73 15.39
CA THR A 100 17.65 -0.43 15.80
C THR A 100 18.54 -0.39 14.56
N GLU A 101 19.85 -0.17 14.72
CA GLU A 101 20.78 -0.01 13.59
C GLU A 101 20.84 -1.23 12.66
N ALA A 102 20.79 -2.44 13.22
CA ALA A 102 21.00 -3.68 12.47
C ALA A 102 19.82 -4.66 12.53
N LEU A 103 18.83 -4.39 13.38
CA LEU A 103 17.67 -5.28 13.57
C LEU A 103 16.43 -4.50 13.98
N VAL A 104 15.27 -5.13 13.85
CA VAL A 104 14.00 -4.64 14.39
C VAL A 104 13.58 -5.59 15.49
N SER A 105 13.37 -5.07 16.70
CA SER A 105 12.85 -5.83 17.83
C SER A 105 11.33 -5.73 17.86
N ILE A 106 10.64 -6.85 18.09
CA ILE A 106 9.20 -6.90 18.28
C ILE A 106 8.92 -7.57 19.63
N ASP A 107 8.38 -6.82 20.56
CA ASP A 107 7.95 -7.31 21.88
C ASP A 107 6.42 -7.52 21.92
N ILE A 108 5.96 -8.53 22.66
CA ILE A 108 4.55 -8.91 22.75
C ILE A 108 4.10 -8.83 24.21
N ASN A 109 3.14 -7.96 24.48
CA ASN A 109 2.53 -7.77 25.79
C ASN A 109 1.13 -8.41 25.81
N SER A 110 0.90 -9.36 26.73
CA SER A 110 -0.41 -9.97 26.90
C SER A 110 -1.39 -9.03 27.61
N ALA A 111 -2.69 -9.26 27.39
CA ALA A 111 -3.74 -8.52 28.09
C ALA A 111 -3.70 -8.80 29.60
N ARG A 112 -4.10 -7.82 30.42
CA ARG A 112 -4.22 -8.00 31.87
C ARG A 112 -5.12 -9.20 32.17
N ALA A 113 -4.60 -10.19 32.91
CA ALA A 113 -5.36 -11.37 33.30
C ALA A 113 -6.58 -10.95 34.14
N THR A 114 -7.79 -11.10 33.59
CA THR A 114 -9.04 -10.75 34.28
C THR A 114 -9.72 -11.93 34.96
N LYS A 115 -9.20 -13.16 34.83
CA LYS A 115 -9.60 -14.33 35.63
C LYS A 115 -8.42 -15.28 35.80
N GLY A 116 -8.10 -15.64 37.05
CA GLY A 116 -7.22 -16.77 37.33
C GLY A 116 -7.84 -18.03 36.76
N GLY A 117 -7.17 -18.64 35.80
CA GLY A 117 -7.46 -20.02 35.43
C GLY A 117 -6.80 -20.91 36.48
N ASP A 118 -7.62 -21.53 37.33
CA ASP A 118 -7.19 -22.73 38.05
C ASP A 118 -6.60 -23.72 37.04
N ILE A 119 -5.41 -24.22 37.39
CA ILE A 119 -4.68 -25.26 36.65
C ILE A 119 -5.14 -26.62 37.16
#